data_AF-Q1YK70-F1
#
_entry.id   AF-Q1YK70-F1
#
_cell.length_a   1.000
_cell.length_b   1.000
_cell.length_c   1.000
_cell.angle_alpha   90.00
_cell.angle_beta   90.00
_cell.angle_gamma   90.00
#
_symmetry.space_group_name_H-M   'P 1'
#
loop_
_entity.id
_entity.type
_entity.pdbx_description
1 polymer ?
#
loop_
_entity_poly.entity_id
_entity_poly.type
_entity_poly.pdbx_seq_one_letter_code
_entity_poly.pdbx_strand_id
1 'polypeptide(L)'
;MTPSRNWKRLFPIRFRHLSGDASFNRWDWVNFNYRLPTSDRRSESCHVFEDSIRIAGKLRANERSTLLYPLITGSAKDASEKGLSLTLVRPRNPQFIFREKSVADIERGREAFRKAARQDSIFDVKLAEIEPTPYEFIFRFDDDSGRHEYQNGDWETHAAFFRERKRTSETEALRWLSYIYNER
;
A
#
# COMPACT_ATOMS: atom_id res chain seq x y z
N MET A 1 -2.80 -12.13 3.03
CA MET A 1 -2.19 -13.25 3.80
C MET A 1 -3.19 -14.38 3.91
N THR A 2 -2.74 -15.61 4.14
CA THR A 2 -3.62 -16.78 4.33
C THR A 2 -3.75 -17.15 5.82
N PRO A 3 -4.74 -17.98 6.22
CA PRO A 3 -4.83 -18.51 7.58
C PRO A 3 -3.57 -19.27 8.05
N SER A 4 -2.88 -19.93 7.10
CA SER A 4 -1.59 -20.59 7.33
C SER A 4 -0.39 -19.63 7.38
N ARG A 5 -0.63 -18.32 7.44
CA ARG A 5 0.40 -17.26 7.57
C ARG A 5 1.38 -17.25 6.39
N ASN A 6 0.84 -17.35 5.18
CA ASN A 6 1.60 -17.13 3.95
C ASN A 6 1.15 -15.85 3.26
N TRP A 7 2.10 -15.16 2.62
CA TRP A 7 1.79 -14.03 1.77
C TRP A 7 1.11 -14.47 0.48
N LYS A 8 0.21 -13.61 0.01
CA LYS A 8 -0.36 -13.65 -1.33
C LYS A 8 -0.32 -12.24 -1.87
N ARG A 9 0.40 -12.08 -2.98
CA ARG A 9 0.53 -10.83 -3.73
C ARG A 9 -0.47 -10.90 -4.88
N LEU A 10 -1.52 -10.10 -4.79
CA LEU A 10 -2.51 -10.02 -5.84
C LEU A 10 -1.97 -9.10 -6.94
N PHE A 11 -2.07 -9.54 -8.19
CA PHE A 11 -1.95 -8.60 -9.30
C PHE A 11 -3.05 -7.53 -9.22
N PRO A 12 -2.84 -6.36 -9.84
CA PRO A 12 -3.85 -5.29 -9.83
C PRO A 12 -5.23 -5.83 -10.19
N ILE A 13 -6.19 -5.60 -9.30
CA ILE A 13 -7.60 -5.90 -9.50
C ILE A 13 -8.36 -4.58 -9.65
N ARG A 14 -9.45 -4.60 -10.39
CA ARG A 14 -10.36 -3.45 -10.54
C ARG A 14 -11.22 -3.31 -9.30
N PHE A 15 -10.58 -2.98 -8.18
CA PHE A 15 -11.20 -2.95 -6.86
C PHE A 15 -12.44 -2.06 -6.79
N ARG A 16 -12.43 -0.91 -7.49
CA ARG A 16 -13.58 0.01 -7.57
C ARG A 16 -14.79 -0.57 -8.31
N HIS A 17 -14.58 -1.57 -9.17
CA HIS A 17 -15.65 -2.23 -9.92
C HIS A 17 -16.17 -3.48 -9.20
N LEU A 18 -15.56 -3.87 -8.09
CA LEU A 18 -16.12 -4.91 -7.23
C LEU A 18 -17.38 -4.35 -6.57
N SER A 19 -18.53 -4.74 -7.11
CA SER A 19 -19.85 -4.38 -6.59
C SER A 19 -20.45 -5.49 -5.73
N GLY A 20 -21.27 -5.14 -4.75
CA GLY A 20 -22.01 -6.10 -3.92
C GLY A 20 -21.09 -7.02 -3.12
N ASP A 21 -21.33 -8.33 -3.18
CA ASP A 21 -20.68 -9.37 -2.37
C ASP A 21 -19.17 -9.57 -2.64
N ALA A 22 -18.63 -8.89 -3.66
CA ALA A 22 -17.21 -8.91 -3.98
C ALA A 22 -16.42 -7.73 -3.37
N SER A 23 -17.09 -6.73 -2.80
CA SER A 23 -16.43 -5.55 -2.20
C SER A 23 -16.00 -5.82 -0.76
N PHE A 24 -14.70 -5.94 -0.52
CA PHE A 24 -14.14 -6.33 0.79
C PHE A 24 -13.29 -5.23 1.43
N ASN A 25 -13.12 -5.30 2.75
CA ASN A 25 -12.29 -4.39 3.54
C ASN A 25 -10.94 -5.02 3.92
N ARG A 26 -10.00 -4.20 4.43
CA ARG A 26 -8.64 -4.61 4.84
C ARG A 26 -8.57 -5.86 5.74
N TRP A 27 -9.55 -6.03 6.62
CA TRP A 27 -9.58 -7.11 7.61
C TRP A 27 -10.62 -8.19 7.30
N ASP A 28 -11.14 -8.23 6.07
CA ASP A 28 -12.06 -9.28 5.65
C ASP A 28 -11.27 -10.48 5.14
N TRP A 29 -11.72 -11.67 5.51
CA TRP A 29 -11.27 -12.91 4.88
C TRP A 29 -12.00 -13.05 3.56
N VAL A 30 -11.24 -13.28 2.49
CA VAL A 30 -11.78 -13.45 1.14
C VAL A 30 -11.31 -14.77 0.54
N ASN A 31 -12.26 -15.46 -0.09
CA ASN A 31 -12.00 -16.62 -0.94
C ASN A 31 -12.01 -16.16 -2.39
N PHE A 32 -11.08 -16.66 -3.18
CA PHE A 32 -10.99 -16.37 -4.61
C PHE A 32 -10.21 -17.46 -5.32
N ASN A 33 -10.52 -17.65 -6.60
CA ASN A 33 -9.76 -18.47 -7.51
C ASN A 33 -8.64 -17.62 -8.14
N TYR A 34 -7.52 -18.24 -8.45
CA TYR A 34 -6.42 -17.56 -9.12
C TYR A 34 -5.61 -18.51 -10.01
N ARG A 35 -4.86 -17.91 -10.94
CA ARG A 35 -3.80 -18.59 -11.70
C ARG A 35 -2.44 -17.99 -11.37
N LEU A 36 -1.37 -18.76 -11.62
CA LEU A 36 -0.02 -18.25 -11.51
C LEU A 36 0.29 -17.29 -12.68
N PRO A 37 0.97 -16.15 -12.43
CA PRO A 37 1.48 -15.30 -13.49
C PRO A 37 2.55 -16.01 -14.31
N THR A 38 2.66 -15.65 -15.59
CA THR A 38 3.64 -16.22 -16.52
C THR A 38 5.01 -15.53 -16.43
N SER A 39 5.03 -14.24 -16.08
CA SER A 39 6.25 -13.42 -16.03
C SER A 39 6.78 -13.19 -14.61
N ASP A 40 5.93 -13.18 -13.60
CA ASP A 40 6.33 -12.99 -12.20
C ASP A 40 6.53 -14.35 -11.51
N ARG A 41 7.80 -14.66 -11.21
CA ARG A 41 8.23 -15.94 -10.62
C ARG A 41 8.11 -16.00 -9.09
N ARG A 42 7.64 -14.93 -8.44
CA ARG A 42 7.46 -14.93 -6.98
C ARG A 42 6.37 -15.93 -6.59
N SER A 43 6.65 -16.75 -5.59
CA SER A 43 5.72 -17.77 -5.08
C SER A 43 4.42 -17.19 -4.52
N GLU A 44 4.47 -15.93 -4.11
CA GLU A 44 3.35 -15.20 -3.52
C GLU A 44 2.37 -14.67 -4.60
N SER A 45 2.84 -14.52 -5.84
CA SER A 45 2.12 -13.81 -6.89
C SER A 45 0.96 -14.61 -7.47
N CYS A 46 -0.18 -13.95 -7.64
CA CYS A 46 -1.39 -14.57 -8.19
C CYS A 46 -2.23 -13.60 -9.03
N HIS A 47 -2.72 -14.08 -10.17
CA HIS A 47 -3.75 -13.41 -10.97
C HIS A 47 -5.11 -13.90 -10.52
N VAL A 48 -5.82 -13.03 -9.81
CA VAL A 48 -7.15 -13.30 -9.25
C VAL A 48 -8.20 -13.26 -10.35
N PHE A 49 -9.13 -14.21 -10.33
CA PHE A 49 -10.37 -14.12 -11.09
C PHE A 49 -11.36 -13.28 -10.28
N GLU A 50 -11.53 -12.01 -10.64
CA GLU A 50 -12.26 -11.01 -9.86
C GLU A 50 -13.71 -11.41 -9.55
N ASP A 51 -14.37 -12.11 -10.48
CA ASP A 51 -15.72 -12.65 -10.38
C ASP A 51 -15.87 -13.76 -9.33
N SER A 52 -14.77 -14.39 -8.93
CA SER A 52 -14.73 -15.45 -7.91
C SER A 52 -14.56 -14.94 -6.48
N ILE A 53 -14.32 -13.63 -6.28
CA ILE A 53 -14.06 -13.05 -4.96
C ILE A 53 -15.34 -13.13 -4.11
N ARG A 54 -15.25 -13.75 -2.94
CA ARG A 54 -16.34 -13.85 -1.96
C ARG A 54 -15.82 -13.59 -0.56
N ILE A 55 -16.54 -12.79 0.22
CA ILE A 55 -16.23 -12.55 1.64
C ILE A 55 -16.57 -13.81 2.44
N ALA A 56 -15.56 -14.38 3.10
CA ALA A 56 -15.67 -15.56 3.95
C ALA A 56 -15.85 -15.21 5.44
N GLY A 57 -15.56 -13.96 5.82
CA GLY A 57 -15.70 -13.50 7.19
C GLY A 57 -14.86 -12.26 7.46
N LYS A 58 -14.71 -11.93 8.74
CA LYS A 58 -13.94 -10.76 9.18
C LYS A 58 -13.01 -11.11 10.33
N LEU A 59 -11.75 -10.70 10.22
CA LEU A 59 -10.75 -10.88 11.26
C LEU A 59 -11.04 -9.93 12.43
N ARG A 60 -11.19 -10.50 13.64
CA ARG A 60 -11.47 -9.72 14.84
C ARG A 60 -10.24 -8.90 15.24
N ALA A 61 -10.47 -7.74 15.85
CA ALA A 61 -9.38 -6.82 16.19
C ALA A 61 -8.32 -7.44 17.11
N ASN A 62 -8.74 -8.25 18.07
CA ASN A 62 -7.87 -8.95 19.02
C ASN A 62 -7.07 -10.10 18.41
N GLU A 63 -7.43 -10.59 17.21
CA GLU A 63 -6.73 -11.69 16.53
C GLU A 63 -5.64 -11.18 15.55
N ARG A 64 -5.67 -9.88 15.23
CA ARG A 64 -4.79 -9.28 14.21
C ARG A 64 -3.32 -9.42 14.57
N SER A 65 -2.94 -9.08 15.79
CA SER A 65 -1.54 -9.17 16.25
C SER A 65 -1.04 -10.61 16.20
N THR A 66 -1.83 -11.57 16.68
CA THR A 66 -1.49 -13.00 16.66
C THR A 66 -1.30 -13.54 15.24
N LEU A 67 -2.08 -13.05 14.27
CA LEU A 67 -1.93 -13.42 12.87
C LEU A 67 -0.67 -12.82 12.23
N LEU A 68 -0.38 -11.55 12.53
CA LEU A 68 0.70 -10.80 11.89
C LEU A 68 2.07 -11.09 12.50
N TYR A 69 2.15 -11.37 13.80
CA TYR A 69 3.43 -11.52 14.51
C TYR A 69 4.38 -12.53 13.85
N PRO A 70 3.94 -13.71 13.39
CA PRO A 70 4.82 -14.66 12.72
C PRO A 70 5.26 -14.27 11.31
N LEU A 71 4.63 -13.24 10.71
CA LEU A 71 5.00 -12.69 9.40
C LEU A 71 6.07 -11.59 9.52
N ILE A 72 6.50 -11.26 10.74
CA ILE A 72 7.54 -10.27 10.99
C ILE A 72 8.91 -10.90 10.75
N THR A 73 9.71 -10.31 9.86
CA THR A 73 11.13 -10.61 9.69
C THR A 73 11.99 -9.54 10.33
N GLY A 74 13.28 -9.84 10.53
CA GLY A 74 14.23 -8.89 11.14
C GLY A 74 14.50 -7.68 10.25
N SER A 75 14.41 -7.86 8.92
CA SER A 75 14.54 -6.80 7.93
C SER A 75 13.90 -7.19 6.60
N ALA A 76 13.76 -6.20 5.69
CA ALA A 76 13.39 -6.47 4.30
C ALA A 76 14.48 -7.28 3.56
N LYS A 77 15.76 -7.06 3.91
CA LYS A 77 16.88 -7.82 3.35
C LYS A 77 16.81 -9.30 3.74
N ASP A 78 16.58 -9.60 5.02
CA ASP A 78 16.40 -10.98 5.52
C ASP A 78 15.23 -11.69 4.81
N ALA A 79 14.11 -11.00 4.59
CA ALA A 79 12.99 -11.54 3.82
C ALA A 79 13.38 -11.84 2.36
N SER A 80 14.10 -10.91 1.71
CA SER A 80 14.55 -11.09 0.33
C SER A 80 15.52 -12.26 0.18
N GLU A 81 16.43 -12.47 1.13
CA GLU A 81 17.36 -13.60 1.14
C GLU A 81 16.62 -14.95 1.30
N LYS A 82 15.46 -14.94 1.96
CA LYS A 82 14.52 -16.09 2.04
C LYS A 82 13.63 -16.24 0.80
N GLY A 83 13.81 -15.40 -0.22
CA GLY A 83 13.03 -15.41 -1.46
C GLY A 83 11.62 -14.84 -1.33
N LEU A 84 11.33 -14.11 -0.26
CA LEU A 84 10.04 -13.44 -0.05
C LEU A 84 10.06 -12.06 -0.69
N SER A 85 8.93 -11.65 -1.29
CA SER A 85 8.78 -10.29 -1.84
C SER A 85 7.99 -9.36 -0.95
N LEU A 86 7.35 -9.91 0.08
CA LEU A 86 6.58 -9.21 1.08
C LEU A 86 7.05 -9.61 2.47
N THR A 87 7.08 -8.64 3.37
CA THR A 87 7.33 -8.89 4.78
C THR A 87 6.75 -7.79 5.65
N LEU A 88 6.54 -8.10 6.93
CA LEU A 88 6.42 -7.09 7.96
C LEU A 88 7.77 -6.94 8.65
N VAL A 89 8.14 -5.71 8.98
CA VAL A 89 9.29 -5.44 9.82
C VAL A 89 8.79 -4.80 11.10
N ARG A 90 9.52 -5.02 12.20
CA ARG A 90 9.29 -4.29 13.45
C ARG A 90 10.28 -3.12 13.51
N PRO A 91 9.88 -1.91 13.07
CA PRO A 91 10.79 -0.78 13.06
C PRO A 91 11.18 -0.39 14.49
N ARG A 92 12.44 0.01 14.65
CA ARG A 92 12.95 0.70 15.84
C ARG A 92 13.16 2.17 15.49
N ASN A 93 12.88 3.05 16.45
CA ASN A 93 13.01 4.51 16.28
C ASN A 93 12.34 5.05 15.01
N PRO A 94 11.07 4.68 14.71
CA PRO A 94 10.41 5.14 13.50
C PRO A 94 10.25 6.65 13.52
N GLN A 95 10.48 7.27 12.36
CA GLN A 95 10.35 8.70 12.14
C GLN A 95 9.71 8.94 10.78
N PHE A 96 8.59 9.62 10.78
CA PHE A 96 7.94 10.16 9.62
C PHE A 96 8.51 11.53 9.28
N ILE A 97 8.94 11.67 8.03
CA ILE A 97 9.51 12.88 7.46
C ILE A 97 8.75 13.16 6.17
N PHE A 98 8.56 14.43 5.84
CA PHE A 98 8.09 14.85 4.53
C PHE A 98 9.11 15.77 3.88
N ARG A 99 9.24 15.70 2.56
CA ARG A 99 10.10 16.58 1.75
C ARG A 99 9.30 17.13 0.59
N GLU A 100 9.49 18.41 0.28
CA GLU A 100 8.93 18.99 -0.93
C GLU A 100 9.57 18.37 -2.16
N LYS A 101 8.74 17.98 -3.11
CA LYS A 101 9.18 17.51 -4.42
C LYS A 101 9.64 18.70 -5.25
N SER A 102 10.63 18.47 -6.11
CA SER A 102 10.95 19.48 -7.11
C SER A 102 9.80 19.60 -8.11
N VAL A 103 9.67 20.77 -8.75
CA VAL A 103 8.67 21.00 -9.81
C VAL A 103 8.81 19.95 -10.92
N ALA A 104 10.05 19.55 -11.24
CA ALA A 104 10.31 18.51 -12.22
C ALA A 104 9.77 17.14 -11.79
N ASP A 105 9.82 16.79 -10.50
CA ASP A 105 9.30 15.51 -10.00
C ASP A 105 7.77 15.49 -10.01
N ILE A 106 7.15 16.63 -9.69
CA ILE A 106 5.70 16.83 -9.75
C ILE A 106 5.22 16.66 -11.19
N GLU A 107 5.88 17.29 -12.16
CA GLU A 107 5.51 17.17 -13.57
C GLU A 107 5.74 15.77 -14.12
N ARG A 108 6.83 15.09 -13.75
CA ARG A 108 7.03 13.67 -14.10
C ARG A 108 5.93 12.78 -13.53
N GLY A 109 5.53 13.01 -12.28
CA GLY A 109 4.40 12.30 -11.66
C GLY A 109 3.10 12.54 -12.42
N ARG A 110 2.82 13.80 -12.77
CA ARG A 110 1.64 14.19 -13.55
C ARG A 110 1.63 13.54 -14.93
N GLU A 111 2.77 13.49 -15.62
CA GLU A 111 2.89 12.80 -16.91
C GLU A 111 2.69 11.29 -16.78
N ALA A 112 3.22 10.67 -15.73
CA ALA A 112 3.01 9.25 -15.45
C ALA A 112 1.52 8.93 -15.23
N PHE A 113 0.79 9.76 -14.45
CA PHE A 113 -0.66 9.63 -14.28
C PHE A 113 -1.42 9.80 -15.61
N ARG A 114 -1.07 10.81 -16.42
CA ARG A 114 -1.67 10.99 -17.76
C ARG A 114 -1.42 9.79 -18.67
N LYS A 115 -0.22 9.21 -18.63
CA LYS A 115 0.15 8.04 -19.43
C LYS A 115 -0.62 6.80 -18.97
N ALA A 116 -0.71 6.56 -17.66
CA ALA A 116 -1.50 5.48 -17.10
C ALA A 116 -2.98 5.60 -17.49
N ALA A 117 -3.56 6.80 -17.39
CA ALA A 117 -4.94 7.08 -17.81
C ALA A 117 -5.20 6.83 -19.32
N ARG A 118 -4.16 6.89 -20.16
CA ARG A 118 -4.26 6.60 -21.61
C ARG A 118 -4.15 5.11 -21.95
N GLN A 119 -3.49 4.31 -21.10
CA GLN A 119 -3.24 2.89 -21.37
C GLN A 119 -4.40 1.98 -20.96
N ASP A 120 -5.23 2.38 -19.99
CA ASP A 120 -6.47 1.67 -19.64
C ASP A 120 -7.65 2.25 -20.45
N SER A 121 -8.36 1.38 -21.17
CA SER A 121 -9.43 1.72 -22.14
C SER A 121 -10.47 2.67 -21.53
N ILE A 122 -10.73 3.82 -22.18
CA ILE A 122 -11.98 4.62 -22.21
C ILE A 122 -12.55 5.13 -20.86
N PHE A 123 -12.18 4.60 -19.71
CA PHE A 123 -12.98 4.70 -18.47
C PHE A 123 -12.40 5.57 -17.36
N ASP A 124 -11.29 6.30 -17.57
CA ASP A 124 -10.67 7.07 -16.49
C ASP A 124 -10.19 8.46 -16.90
N VAL A 125 -11.06 9.24 -17.55
CA VAL A 125 -10.87 10.70 -17.71
C VAL A 125 -10.63 11.39 -16.35
N LYS A 126 -11.15 10.81 -15.26
CA LYS A 126 -10.93 11.29 -13.88
C LYS A 126 -9.55 10.95 -13.29
N LEU A 127 -8.86 9.92 -13.78
CA LEU A 127 -7.52 9.56 -13.32
C LEU A 127 -6.48 10.60 -13.80
N ALA A 128 -6.70 11.19 -14.97
CA ALA A 128 -5.86 12.25 -15.53
C ALA A 128 -5.90 13.57 -14.73
N GLU A 129 -6.94 13.76 -13.89
CA GLU A 129 -7.11 14.94 -13.03
C GLU A 129 -6.52 14.76 -11.62
N ILE A 130 -5.93 13.59 -11.31
CA ILE A 130 -5.32 13.38 -10.00
C ILE A 130 -4.06 14.23 -9.89
N GLU A 131 -4.12 15.24 -9.02
CA GLU A 131 -2.97 16.04 -8.67
C GLU A 131 -1.96 15.16 -7.90
N PRO A 132 -0.70 15.03 -8.38
CA PRO A 132 0.32 14.34 -7.62
C PRO A 132 0.59 15.11 -6.32
N THR A 133 0.73 14.40 -5.20
CA THR A 133 1.06 15.04 -3.92
C THR A 133 2.40 15.78 -4.05
N PRO A 134 2.48 17.05 -3.62
CA PRO A 134 3.69 17.87 -3.74
C PRO A 134 4.80 17.45 -2.76
N TYR A 135 4.52 16.48 -1.89
CA TYR A 135 5.46 15.95 -0.91
C TYR A 135 5.82 14.49 -1.17
N GLU A 136 7.06 14.14 -0.87
CA GLU A 136 7.47 12.78 -0.58
C GLU A 136 7.27 12.51 0.90
N PHE A 137 6.53 11.46 1.21
CA PHE A 137 6.39 10.96 2.57
C PHE A 137 7.40 9.84 2.79
N ILE A 138 8.14 9.91 3.88
CA ILE A 138 9.31 9.08 4.12
C ILE A 138 9.23 8.53 5.53
N PHE A 139 9.48 7.23 5.67
CA PHE A 139 9.67 6.55 6.94
C PHE A 139 11.15 6.21 7.10
N ARG A 140 11.77 6.82 8.11
CA ARG A 140 13.10 6.48 8.59
C ARG A 140 12.99 5.59 9.81
N PHE A 141 13.70 4.48 9.85
CA PHE A 141 13.68 3.56 10.99
C PHE A 141 14.93 2.68 10.98
N ASP A 142 15.17 2.01 12.11
CA ASP A 142 16.21 1.00 12.24
C ASP A 142 15.57 -0.41 12.28
N ASP A 143 16.18 -1.38 11.62
CA ASP A 143 15.82 -2.80 11.67
C ASP A 143 17.10 -3.66 11.85
N ASP A 144 17.00 -4.99 11.79
CA ASP A 144 18.14 -5.87 12.07
C ASP A 144 19.26 -5.79 11.02
N SER A 145 19.00 -5.16 9.88
CA SER A 145 19.99 -4.87 8.85
C SER A 145 20.56 -3.45 8.91
N GLY A 146 20.06 -2.61 9.82
CA GLY A 146 20.57 -1.26 10.05
C GLY A 146 19.51 -0.18 9.86
N ARG A 147 19.97 1.03 9.53
CA ARG A 147 19.11 2.21 9.34
C ARG A 147 18.61 2.28 7.90
N HIS A 148 17.32 2.55 7.74
CA HIS A 148 16.65 2.68 6.44
C HIS A 148 15.90 3.99 6.33
N GLU A 149 15.74 4.44 5.08
CA GLU A 149 14.88 5.53 4.69
C GLU A 149 14.04 5.09 3.50
N TYR A 150 12.75 4.83 3.72
CA TYR A 150 11.84 4.36 2.68
C TYR A 150 10.81 5.42 2.34
N GLN A 151 10.67 5.70 1.06
CA GLN A 151 9.54 6.47 0.55
C GLN A 151 8.25 5.66 0.72
N ASN A 152 7.25 6.28 1.32
CA ASN A 152 5.92 5.73 1.43
C ASN A 152 5.23 5.80 0.05
N GLY A 153 5.04 4.65 -0.58
CA GLY A 153 4.23 4.52 -1.79
C GLY A 153 2.75 4.23 -1.50
N ASP A 154 2.31 4.37 -0.25
CA ASP A 154 0.94 4.04 0.15
C ASP A 154 -0.01 5.18 -0.21
N TRP A 155 -0.96 4.89 -1.10
CA TRP A 155 -1.97 5.83 -1.54
C TRP A 155 -2.81 6.35 -0.37
N GLU A 156 -2.93 5.59 0.72
CA GLU A 156 -3.75 5.94 1.88
C GLU A 156 -3.18 7.15 2.63
N THR A 157 -1.86 7.24 2.77
CA THR A 157 -1.17 8.41 3.35
C THR A 157 -1.39 9.65 2.48
N HIS A 158 -1.25 9.48 1.16
CA HIS A 158 -1.49 10.55 0.19
C HIS A 158 -2.95 11.02 0.18
N ALA A 159 -3.90 10.10 0.25
CA ALA A 159 -5.33 10.41 0.36
C ALA A 159 -5.66 11.10 1.70
N ALA A 160 -5.04 10.67 2.80
CA ALA A 160 -5.20 11.29 4.11
C ALA A 160 -4.69 12.74 4.11
N PHE A 161 -3.53 13.00 3.49
CA PHE A 161 -3.01 14.35 3.27
C PHE A 161 -4.01 15.24 2.53
N PHE A 162 -4.47 14.82 1.35
CA PHE A 162 -5.39 15.63 0.54
C PHE A 162 -6.74 15.87 1.23
N ARG A 163 -7.24 14.86 1.96
CA ARG A 163 -8.46 15.00 2.75
C ARG A 163 -8.29 16.05 3.85
N GLU A 164 -7.18 16.02 4.57
CA GLU A 164 -6.95 16.97 5.67
C GLU A 164 -6.64 18.36 5.15
N ARG A 165 -5.85 18.49 4.08
CA ARG A 165 -5.58 19.78 3.39
C ARG A 165 -6.87 20.47 2.96
N LYS A 166 -7.87 19.72 2.49
CA LYS A 166 -9.20 20.27 2.13
C LYS A 166 -10.01 20.77 3.32
N ARG A 167 -9.77 20.23 4.53
CA ARG A 167 -10.51 20.59 5.75
C ARG A 167 -9.86 21.75 6.51
N THR A 168 -8.54 21.86 6.43
CA THR A 168 -7.75 22.82 7.19
C THR A 168 -6.86 23.65 6.26
N SER A 169 -5.58 23.33 6.20
CA SER A 169 -4.59 23.94 5.33
C SER A 169 -3.49 22.92 5.03
N GLU A 170 -2.60 23.23 4.10
CA GLU A 170 -1.46 22.36 3.80
C GLU A 170 -0.53 22.17 5.02
N THR A 171 -0.20 23.26 5.71
CA THR A 171 0.66 23.22 6.90
C THR A 171 0.03 22.43 8.04
N GLU A 172 -1.27 22.61 8.29
CA GLU A 172 -1.97 21.86 9.35
C GLU A 172 -2.11 20.38 8.98
N ALA A 173 -2.33 20.05 7.70
CA ALA A 173 -2.37 18.67 7.24
C ALA A 173 -1.03 17.94 7.44
N LEU A 174 0.10 18.60 7.15
CA LEU A 174 1.44 18.04 7.39
C LEU A 174 1.73 17.88 8.88
N ARG A 175 1.37 18.88 9.70
CA ARG A 175 1.50 18.79 11.16
C ARG A 175 0.69 17.62 11.70
N TRP A 176 -0.55 17.47 11.25
CA TRP A 176 -1.43 16.38 11.63
C TRP A 176 -0.87 15.02 11.23
N LEU A 177 -0.37 14.84 10.00
CA LEU A 177 0.28 13.59 9.58
C LEU A 177 1.51 13.29 10.43
N SER A 178 2.36 14.28 10.68
CA SER A 178 3.53 14.13 11.54
C SER A 178 3.14 13.66 12.94
N TYR A 179 2.13 14.29 13.55
CA TYR A 179 1.59 13.86 14.84
C TYR A 179 1.11 12.41 14.82
N ILE A 180 0.31 12.03 13.82
CA ILE A 180 -0.26 10.68 13.69
C ILE A 180 0.81 9.60 13.54
N TYR A 181 1.90 9.86 12.82
CA TYR A 181 2.92 8.84 12.55
C TYR A 181 4.12 8.87 13.50
N ASN A 182 4.37 9.98 14.20
CA ASN A 182 5.50 10.11 15.12
C ASN A 182 5.12 10.01 16.60
N GLU A 183 3.92 10.47 16.99
CA GLU A 183 3.55 10.64 18.39
C GLU A 183 2.48 9.66 18.89
N ARG A 184 1.93 8.83 17.99
CA ARG A 184 0.85 7.89 18.27
C ARG A 184 1.23 6.46 17.92
#